data_AF-A0A848T2Y7-F1
#
_entry.id   AF-A0A848T2Y7-F1
#
_cell.length_a   1.000
_cell.length_b   1.000
_cell.length_c   1.000
_cell.angle_alpha   90.00
_cell.angle_beta   90.00
_cell.angle_gamma   90.00
#
_symmetry.space_group_name_H-M   'P 1'
#
loop_
_entity.id
_entity.type
_entity.pdbx_description
1 polymer ?
#
loop_
_entity_poly.entity_id
_entity_poly.type
_entity_poly.pdbx_seq_one_letter_code
_entity_poly.pdbx_strand_id
1 'polypeptide(L)'
;PGEPLQTEAFGIVFLTAGLALWLEVSFLIAGMTAGAVIANLARHHEYAFNEIERIELPFMVLFFLLAGASLELEALWSLGWITLAYVGLRIAARLVSGELGARLGRVPQVEIRLYGPSLLPQAGVAVGMALVAAETFPQWEATFISLTIAATVVFEVIGPPATMAAIHRVARSAPTR
;
A
#
# COMPACT_ATOMS: atom_id res chain seq x y z
N PRO A 1 16.95 30.14 0.73
CA PRO A 1 16.32 29.98 2.07
C PRO A 1 15.55 28.65 2.10
N GLY A 2 16.10 27.63 2.77
CA GLY A 2 15.37 26.38 3.01
C GLY A 2 14.19 26.67 3.93
N GLU A 3 12.98 26.31 3.51
CA GLU A 3 11.79 26.54 4.32
C GLU A 3 11.88 25.66 5.57
N PRO A 4 11.81 26.21 6.79
CA PRO A 4 12.03 25.47 8.04
C PRO A 4 11.18 24.18 8.17
N LEU A 5 10.06 24.14 7.46
CA LEU A 5 9.11 23.02 7.40
C LEU A 5 9.66 21.76 6.71
N GLN A 6 10.49 21.88 5.67
CA GLN A 6 11.07 20.71 4.99
C GLN A 6 12.04 19.95 5.91
N THR A 7 12.91 20.70 6.60
CA THR A 7 13.88 20.12 7.53
C THR A 7 13.20 19.43 8.70
N GLU A 8 12.10 20.00 9.22
CA GLU A 8 11.28 19.37 10.25
C GLU A 8 10.64 18.06 9.76
N ALA A 9 10.06 18.05 8.56
CA ALA A 9 9.46 16.86 7.97
C ALA A 9 10.49 15.73 7.80
N PHE A 10 11.65 16.03 7.21
CA PHE A 10 12.75 15.06 7.09
C PHE A 10 13.28 14.61 8.45
N GLY A 11 13.42 15.54 9.40
CA GLY A 11 13.85 15.23 10.75
C GLY A 11 12.92 14.20 11.41
N ILE A 12 11.61 14.38 11.28
CA ILE A 12 10.62 13.44 11.81
C ILE A 12 10.72 12.10 11.09
N VAL A 13 10.80 12.07 9.76
CA VAL A 13 10.87 10.81 8.98
C VAL A 13 12.14 10.02 9.33
N PHE A 14 13.31 10.65 9.28
CA PHE A 14 14.58 9.99 9.59
C PHE A 14 14.69 9.59 11.05
N LEU A 15 14.22 10.42 11.99
CA LEU A 15 14.20 10.06 13.41
C LEU A 15 13.27 8.88 13.66
N THR A 16 12.07 8.88 13.07
CA THR A 16 11.10 7.79 13.21
C THR A 16 11.65 6.49 12.61
N ALA A 17 12.22 6.55 11.41
CA ALA A 17 12.83 5.39 10.76
C ALA A 17 14.06 4.89 11.53
N GLY A 18 14.93 5.78 11.98
CA GLY A 18 16.14 5.45 12.75
C GLY A 18 15.81 4.83 14.11
N LEU A 19 14.83 5.38 14.83
CA LEU A 19 14.33 4.78 16.07
C LEU A 19 13.67 3.43 15.83
N ALA A 20 12.91 3.28 14.73
CA ALA A 20 12.29 2.02 14.39
C ALA A 20 13.34 0.93 14.12
N LEU A 21 14.40 1.24 13.36
CA LEU A 21 15.52 0.34 13.12
C LEU A 21 16.28 0.01 14.41
N TRP A 22 16.55 1.01 15.25
CA TRP A 22 17.27 0.81 16.51
C TRP A 22 16.50 -0.05 17.52
N LEU A 23 15.17 0.09 17.56
CA LEU A 23 14.28 -0.71 18.40
C LEU A 23 13.88 -2.05 17.76
N GLU A 24 14.37 -2.35 16.55
CA GLU A 24 14.02 -3.55 15.77
C GLU A 24 12.50 -3.69 15.53
N VAL A 25 11.80 -2.57 15.34
CA VAL A 25 10.37 -2.53 15.00
C VAL A 25 10.15 -2.13 13.55
N SER A 26 8.94 -2.36 13.02
CA SER A 26 8.61 -2.04 11.63
C SER A 26 8.63 -0.54 11.36
N PHE A 27 9.57 -0.08 10.53
CA PHE A 27 9.65 1.32 10.08
C PHE A 27 8.39 1.74 9.30
N LEU A 28 7.73 0.81 8.59
CA LEU A 28 6.47 1.09 7.88
C LEU A 28 5.34 1.44 8.85
N ILE A 29 5.14 0.61 9.88
CA ILE A 29 4.10 0.87 10.89
C ILE A 29 4.45 2.12 11.71
N ALA A 30 5.73 2.31 12.04
CA ALA A 30 6.20 3.51 12.73
C ALA A 30 5.89 4.79 11.93
N GLY A 31 6.19 4.78 10.63
CA GLY A 31 5.88 5.90 9.72
C GLY A 31 4.38 6.17 9.59
N MET A 32 3.56 5.12 9.40
CA MET A 32 2.10 5.25 9.36
C MET A 32 1.53 5.81 10.68
N THR A 33 2.08 5.36 11.81
CA THR A 33 1.67 5.83 13.14
C THR A 33 2.05 7.29 13.33
N ALA A 34 3.28 7.68 12.96
CA ALA A 34 3.71 9.08 13.01
C ALA A 34 2.81 9.97 12.14
N GLY A 35 2.54 9.56 10.90
CA GLY A 35 1.62 10.26 10.00
C GLY A 35 0.21 10.40 10.59
N ALA A 36 -0.34 9.33 11.18
CA ALA A 36 -1.65 9.36 11.84
C ALA A 36 -1.66 10.31 13.04
N VAL A 37 -0.62 10.29 13.88
CA VAL A 37 -0.49 11.21 15.02
C VAL A 37 -0.43 12.66 14.54
N ILE A 38 0.39 12.96 13.53
CA ILE A 38 0.54 14.31 12.99
C ILE A 38 -0.77 14.80 12.38
N ALA A 39 -1.43 13.98 11.56
CA ALA A 39 -2.68 14.34 10.91
C ALA A 39 -3.81 14.64 11.91
N ASN A 40 -3.83 13.98 13.08
CA ASN A 40 -4.89 14.16 14.07
C ASN A 40 -4.57 15.21 15.14
N LEU A 41 -3.29 15.44 15.48
CA LEU A 41 -2.92 16.31 16.60
C LEU A 41 -2.26 17.64 16.17
N ALA A 42 -1.65 17.72 14.99
CA ALA A 42 -0.95 18.92 14.57
C ALA A 42 -1.91 19.98 14.01
N ARG A 43 -1.84 21.19 14.56
CA ARG A 43 -2.71 22.33 14.16
C ARG A 43 -2.40 22.90 12.77
N HIS A 44 -1.21 22.63 12.22
CA HIS A 44 -0.74 23.12 10.92
C HIS A 44 -0.15 21.98 10.06
N HIS A 45 -0.87 20.87 9.91
CA HIS A 45 -0.36 19.67 9.23
C HIS A 45 -0.24 19.83 7.70
N GLU A 46 -1.09 20.64 7.05
CA GLU A 46 -1.15 20.75 5.59
C GLU A 46 0.19 21.11 4.93
N TYR A 47 1.00 21.98 5.57
CA TYR A 47 2.29 22.40 5.01
C TYR A 47 3.36 21.30 5.10
N ALA A 48 3.47 20.61 6.23
CA ALA A 48 4.44 19.54 6.39
C ALA A 48 4.12 18.32 5.50
N PHE A 49 2.84 18.00 5.31
CA PHE A 49 2.42 16.93 4.38
C PHE A 49 2.68 17.29 2.92
N ASN A 50 2.42 18.54 2.51
CA ASN A 50 2.64 18.99 1.14
C ASN A 50 4.13 18.94 0.76
N GLU A 51 5.04 19.25 1.70
CA GLU A 51 6.47 19.09 1.47
C GLU A 51 6.88 17.61 1.33
N ILE A 52 6.35 16.72 2.16
CA ILE A 52 6.59 15.27 2.02
C ILE A 52 6.07 14.77 0.66
N GLU A 53 4.87 15.21 0.25
CA GLU A 53 4.23 14.79 -1.01
C GLU A 53 5.06 15.21 -2.25
N ARG A 54 5.66 16.42 -2.24
CA ARG A 54 6.57 16.86 -3.31
C ARG A 54 7.77 15.95 -3.48
N ILE A 55 8.31 15.43 -2.39
CA ILE A 55 9.49 14.57 -2.39
C ILE A 55 9.11 13.12 -2.67
N GLU A 56 7.96 12.68 -2.18
CA GLU A 56 7.41 11.34 -2.41
C GLU A 56 7.28 11.05 -3.91
N LEU A 57 6.87 12.04 -4.71
CA LEU A 57 6.60 11.84 -6.14
C LEU A 57 7.83 11.34 -6.94
N PRO A 58 9.04 11.93 -6.83
CA PRO A 58 10.26 11.35 -7.37
C PRO A 58 10.52 9.90 -6.94
N PHE A 59 10.30 9.57 -5.66
CA PHE A 59 10.50 8.21 -5.15
C PHE A 59 9.47 7.23 -5.71
N MET A 60 8.20 7.64 -5.83
CA MET A 60 7.17 6.83 -6.47
C MET A 60 7.52 6.55 -7.94
N VAL A 61 7.90 7.57 -8.71
CA VAL A 61 8.29 7.40 -10.11
C VAL A 61 9.47 6.44 -10.23
N LEU A 62 10.51 6.62 -9.40
CA LEU A 62 11.67 5.74 -9.40
C LEU A 62 11.28 4.31 -9.00
N PHE A 63 10.46 4.15 -7.96
CA PHE A 63 9.99 2.85 -7.48
C PHE A 63 9.20 2.11 -8.55
N PHE A 64 8.22 2.76 -9.19
CA PHE A 64 7.42 2.11 -10.24
C PHE A 64 8.23 1.85 -11.51
N LEU A 65 9.17 2.74 -11.87
CA LEU A 65 10.07 2.51 -12.99
C LEU A 65 10.98 1.29 -12.74
N LEU A 66 11.60 1.22 -11.56
CA LEU A 66 12.47 0.10 -11.18
C LEU A 66 11.68 -1.21 -11.00
N ALA A 67 10.49 -1.17 -10.40
CA ALA A 67 9.61 -2.32 -10.28
C ALA A 67 9.18 -2.83 -11.66
N GLY A 68 8.86 -1.92 -12.58
CA GLY A 68 8.56 -2.26 -13.98
C GLY A 68 9.79 -2.82 -14.72
N ALA A 69 10.98 -2.25 -14.51
CA ALA A 69 12.21 -2.75 -15.10
C ALA A 69 12.66 -4.11 -14.54
N SER A 70 12.34 -4.40 -13.28
CA SER A 70 12.60 -5.67 -12.62
C SER A 70 11.53 -6.73 -12.90
N LEU A 71 10.50 -6.39 -13.69
CA LEU A 71 9.44 -7.31 -14.06
C LEU A 71 9.97 -8.33 -15.09
N GLU A 72 10.29 -9.52 -14.60
CA GLU A 72 10.62 -10.65 -15.46
C GLU A 72 9.35 -11.35 -15.93
N LEU A 73 8.91 -11.08 -17.17
CA LEU A 73 7.74 -11.74 -17.78
C LEU A 73 7.91 -13.27 -17.87
N GLU A 74 9.15 -13.75 -17.95
CA GLU A 74 9.46 -15.18 -17.91
C GLU A 74 9.17 -15.78 -16.53
N ALA A 75 9.39 -15.04 -15.44
CA ALA A 75 9.03 -15.47 -14.09
C ALA A 75 7.50 -15.58 -13.91
N LEU A 76 6.71 -14.75 -14.61
CA LEU A 76 5.25 -14.90 -14.65
C LEU A 76 4.82 -16.22 -15.29
N TRP A 77 5.53 -16.68 -16.32
CA TRP A 77 5.23 -17.94 -17.01
C TRP A 77 5.77 -19.18 -16.29
N SER A 78 6.98 -19.11 -15.73
CA SER A 78 7.57 -20.22 -14.98
C SER A 78 6.87 -20.49 -13.66
N LEU A 79 6.38 -19.44 -12.97
CA LEU A 79 5.60 -19.54 -11.73
C LEU A 79 4.09 -19.56 -11.98
N GLY A 80 3.62 -19.63 -13.23
CA GLY A 80 2.26 -19.25 -13.63
C GLY A 80 1.13 -19.78 -12.75
N TRP A 81 1.19 -21.06 -12.33
CA TRP A 81 0.16 -21.62 -11.46
C TRP A 81 0.22 -21.10 -10.02
N ILE A 82 1.42 -20.90 -9.47
CA ILE A 82 1.63 -20.33 -8.12
C ILE A 82 1.17 -18.87 -8.10
N THR A 83 1.54 -18.09 -9.12
CA THR A 83 1.10 -16.70 -9.26
C THR A 83 -0.41 -16.60 -9.39
N LEU A 84 -1.02 -17.43 -10.22
CA LEU A 84 -2.47 -17.47 -10.38
C LEU A 84 -3.17 -17.87 -9.08
N ALA A 85 -2.66 -18.90 -8.39
CA ALA A 85 -3.20 -19.33 -7.10
C ALA A 85 -3.08 -18.22 -6.05
N TYR A 86 -1.91 -17.57 -5.94
CA TYR A 86 -1.70 -16.45 -5.02
C TYR A 86 -2.66 -15.30 -5.28
N VAL A 87 -2.77 -14.84 -6.53
CA VAL A 87 -3.67 -13.75 -6.93
C VAL A 87 -5.12 -14.12 -6.64
N GLY A 88 -5.55 -15.33 -7.03
CA GLY A 88 -6.92 -15.80 -6.81
C GLY A 88 -7.28 -15.91 -5.32
N LEU A 89 -6.40 -16.52 -4.53
CA LEU A 89 -6.56 -16.61 -3.08
C LEU A 89 -6.59 -15.22 -2.43
N ARG A 90 -5.75 -14.30 -2.88
CA ARG A 90 -5.70 -12.94 -2.36
C ARG A 90 -6.99 -12.16 -2.68
N ILE A 91 -7.49 -12.26 -3.92
CA ILE A 91 -8.77 -11.65 -4.29
C ILE A 91 -9.88 -12.20 -3.40
N ALA A 92 -10.00 -13.53 -3.29
CA ALA A 92 -11.01 -14.16 -2.45
C ALA A 92 -10.89 -13.72 -0.98
N ALA A 93 -9.66 -13.70 -0.44
CA ALA A 93 -9.40 -13.27 0.92
C ALA A 93 -9.85 -11.82 1.15
N ARG A 94 -9.53 -10.88 0.23
CA ARG A 94 -9.91 -9.46 0.35
C ARG A 94 -11.41 -9.25 0.21
N LEU A 95 -12.06 -9.97 -0.69
CA LEU A 95 -13.52 -9.91 -0.84
C LEU A 95 -14.23 -10.40 0.42
N VAL A 96 -13.84 -11.57 0.92
CA VAL A 96 -14.43 -12.17 2.13
C VAL A 96 -14.11 -11.32 3.37
N SER A 97 -12.85 -10.94 3.57
CA SER A 97 -12.45 -10.14 4.74
C SER A 97 -13.08 -8.76 4.71
N GLY A 98 -13.21 -8.14 3.54
CA GLY A 98 -13.85 -6.84 3.38
C GLY A 98 -15.33 -6.89 3.75
N GLU A 99 -16.07 -7.90 3.27
CA GLU A 99 -17.47 -8.08 3.63
C GLU A 99 -17.67 -8.41 5.12
N LEU A 100 -16.86 -9.31 5.67
CA LEU A 100 -16.89 -9.65 7.09
C LEU A 100 -16.56 -8.42 7.97
N GLY A 101 -15.48 -7.70 7.64
CA GLY A 101 -15.08 -6.49 8.35
C GLY A 101 -16.14 -5.39 8.29
N ALA A 102 -16.75 -5.19 7.12
CA ALA A 102 -17.83 -4.22 6.94
C ALA A 102 -19.06 -4.56 7.79
N ARG A 103 -19.45 -5.86 7.84
CA ARG A 103 -20.58 -6.32 8.67
C ARG A 103 -20.30 -6.13 10.16
N LEU A 104 -19.11 -6.50 10.62
CA LEU A 104 -18.69 -6.31 12.01
C LEU A 104 -18.62 -4.83 12.38
N GLY A 105 -18.16 -3.99 11.45
CA GLY A 105 -18.12 -2.54 11.59
C GLY A 105 -19.48 -1.84 11.49
N ARG A 106 -20.57 -2.57 11.19
CA ARG A 106 -21.94 -2.07 11.06
C ARG A 106 -22.08 -0.89 10.08
N VAL A 107 -21.34 -0.94 8.98
CA VAL A 107 -21.44 0.06 7.90
C VAL A 107 -22.79 -0.05 7.16
N PRO A 108 -23.23 0.99 6.43
CA PRO A 108 -24.45 0.94 5.63
C PRO A 108 -24.52 -0.27 4.69
N GLN A 109 -25.70 -0.88 4.55
CA GLN A 109 -25.89 -2.11 3.78
C GLN A 109 -25.44 -2.00 2.31
N VAL A 110 -25.57 -0.81 1.72
CA VAL A 110 -25.15 -0.53 0.35
C VAL A 110 -23.62 -0.57 0.16
N GLU A 111 -22.86 -0.39 1.25
CA GLU A 111 -21.39 -0.33 1.24
C GLU A 111 -20.73 -1.68 1.52
N ILE A 112 -21.43 -2.62 2.18
CA ILE A 112 -20.85 -3.87 2.69
C ILE A 112 -20.05 -4.64 1.63
N ARG A 113 -20.61 -4.79 0.43
CA ARG A 113 -19.97 -5.55 -0.67
C ARG A 113 -18.93 -4.73 -1.44
N LEU A 114 -18.78 -3.46 -1.12
CA LEU A 114 -17.87 -2.53 -1.80
C LEU A 114 -16.50 -2.44 -1.11
N TYR A 115 -16.43 -2.76 0.18
CA TYR A 115 -15.17 -2.77 0.93
C TYR A 115 -14.15 -3.77 0.37
N GLY A 116 -14.58 -5.00 0.05
CA GLY A 116 -13.68 -6.03 -0.47
C GLY A 116 -12.93 -5.61 -1.75
N PRO A 117 -13.65 -5.19 -2.82
CA PRO A 117 -13.03 -4.65 -4.03
C PRO A 117 -12.13 -3.44 -3.79
N SER A 118 -12.49 -2.55 -2.86
CA SER A 118 -11.68 -1.38 -2.49
C SER A 118 -10.38 -1.72 -1.76
N LEU A 119 -10.22 -2.96 -1.29
CA LEU A 119 -9.01 -3.45 -0.61
C LEU A 119 -8.09 -4.25 -1.54
N LEU A 120 -8.42 -4.32 -2.83
CA LEU A 120 -7.57 -4.98 -3.84
C LEU A 120 -6.27 -4.24 -4.18
N PRO A 121 -6.20 -2.89 -4.20
CA PRO A 121 -4.95 -2.19 -4.49
C PRO A 121 -3.80 -2.68 -3.60
N GLN A 122 -2.65 -2.90 -4.22
CA GLN A 122 -1.41 -3.32 -3.56
C GLN A 122 -0.28 -2.54 -4.20
N ALA A 123 0.55 -1.90 -3.38
CA ALA A 123 1.67 -1.07 -3.82
C ALA A 123 2.96 -1.43 -3.06
N GLY A 124 3.85 -0.45 -2.85
CA GLY A 124 5.20 -0.63 -2.33
C GLY A 124 5.33 -1.34 -0.98
N VAL A 125 4.31 -1.27 -0.12
CA VAL A 125 4.30 -2.03 1.15
C VAL A 125 4.46 -3.53 0.91
N ALA A 126 3.82 -4.10 -0.12
CA ALA A 126 3.95 -5.52 -0.41
C ALA A 126 5.38 -5.89 -0.85
N VAL A 127 6.00 -5.06 -1.69
CA VAL A 127 7.40 -5.24 -2.11
C VAL A 127 8.34 -5.14 -0.91
N GLY A 128 8.13 -4.18 -0.01
CA GLY A 128 8.87 -4.07 1.24
C GLY A 128 8.76 -5.34 2.11
N MET A 129 7.55 -5.90 2.23
CA MET A 129 7.34 -7.16 2.95
C MET A 129 8.01 -8.36 2.26
N ALA A 130 8.09 -8.37 0.92
CA ALA A 130 8.80 -9.40 0.18
C ALA A 130 10.32 -9.33 0.38
N LEU A 131 10.90 -8.14 0.48
CA LEU A 131 12.32 -7.96 0.83
C LEU A 131 12.62 -8.51 2.23
N VAL A 132 11.79 -8.19 3.22
CA VAL A 132 11.94 -8.74 4.58
C VAL A 132 11.82 -10.28 4.57
N ALA A 133 10.87 -10.83 3.81
CA ALA A 133 10.72 -12.28 3.66
C ALA A 133 11.93 -12.92 2.97
N ALA A 134 12.50 -12.27 1.96
CA ALA A 134 13.71 -12.70 1.26
C ALA A 134 14.93 -12.70 2.17
N GLU A 135 15.14 -11.65 2.98
CA GLU A 135 16.21 -11.60 3.97
C GLU A 135 16.06 -12.71 5.02
N THR A 136 14.83 -13.01 5.42
CA THR A 136 14.54 -14.06 6.42
C THR A 136 14.70 -15.48 5.85
N PHE A 137 14.38 -15.67 4.57
CA PHE A 137 14.44 -16.97 3.89
C PHE A 137 15.16 -16.85 2.53
N PRO A 138 16.51 -16.72 2.53
CA PRO A 138 17.29 -16.43 1.32
C PRO A 138 17.09 -17.46 0.19
N GLN A 139 16.82 -18.72 0.54
CA GLN A 139 16.57 -19.77 -0.45
C GLN A 139 15.30 -19.56 -1.30
N TRP A 140 14.39 -18.67 -0.86
CA TRP A 140 13.14 -18.33 -1.56
C TRP A 140 13.11 -16.88 -2.06
N GLU A 141 14.21 -16.13 -1.93
CA GLU A 141 14.30 -14.71 -2.30
C GLU A 141 13.73 -14.42 -3.68
N ALA A 142 14.27 -15.09 -4.71
CA ALA A 142 13.83 -14.92 -6.09
C ALA A 142 12.32 -15.18 -6.23
N THR A 143 11.80 -16.21 -5.56
CA THR A 143 10.36 -16.52 -5.61
C THR A 143 9.51 -15.43 -4.95
N PHE A 144 9.90 -14.92 -3.78
CA PHE A 144 9.13 -13.87 -3.11
C PHE A 144 9.11 -12.57 -3.90
N ILE A 145 10.26 -12.16 -4.41
CA ILE A 145 10.40 -10.92 -5.17
C ILE A 145 9.62 -11.03 -6.49
N SER A 146 9.85 -12.08 -7.28
CA SER A 146 9.15 -12.28 -8.56
C SER A 146 7.63 -12.41 -8.38
N LEU A 147 7.17 -13.23 -7.42
CA LEU A 147 5.74 -13.41 -7.15
C LEU A 147 5.08 -12.08 -6.72
N THR A 148 5.76 -11.32 -5.85
CA THR A 148 5.22 -10.07 -5.32
C THR A 148 5.18 -8.98 -6.37
N ILE A 149 6.21 -8.84 -7.19
CA ILE A 149 6.22 -7.89 -8.31
C ILE A 149 5.13 -8.26 -9.31
N ALA A 150 5.04 -9.53 -9.72
CA ALA A 150 4.01 -10.01 -10.65
C ALA A 150 2.60 -9.75 -10.13
N ALA A 151 2.33 -10.10 -8.87
CA ALA A 151 1.03 -9.83 -8.24
C ALA A 151 0.76 -8.32 -8.13
N THR A 152 1.76 -7.52 -7.77
CA THR A 152 1.62 -6.05 -7.68
C THR A 152 1.16 -5.47 -9.00
N VAL A 153 1.77 -5.87 -10.13
CA VAL A 153 1.33 -5.43 -11.46
C VAL A 153 -0.14 -5.77 -11.72
N VAL A 154 -0.57 -6.99 -11.40
CA VAL A 154 -1.98 -7.40 -11.55
C VAL A 154 -2.92 -6.53 -10.70
N PHE A 155 -2.57 -6.27 -9.44
CA PHE A 155 -3.39 -5.48 -8.53
C PHE A 155 -3.34 -3.97 -8.79
N GLU A 156 -2.27 -3.45 -9.38
CA GLU A 156 -2.19 -2.06 -9.87
C GLU A 156 -3.09 -1.84 -11.10
N VAL A 157 -3.25 -2.86 -11.95
CA VAL A 157 -4.16 -2.78 -13.10
C VAL A 157 -5.63 -2.90 -12.67
N ILE A 158 -5.95 -3.79 -11.74
CA ILE A 158 -7.35 -4.12 -11.38
C ILE A 158 -7.84 -3.32 -10.17
N GLY A 159 -6.98 -3.06 -9.19
CA GLY A 159 -7.31 -2.49 -7.89
C GLY A 159 -7.85 -1.06 -7.96
N PRO A 160 -7.14 -0.09 -8.56
CA PRO A 160 -7.61 1.29 -8.65
C PRO A 160 -8.95 1.42 -9.39
N PRO A 161 -9.17 0.77 -10.57
CA PRO A 161 -10.48 0.78 -11.20
C PRO A 161 -11.60 0.16 -10.34
N ALA A 162 -11.31 -0.95 -9.64
CA ALA A 162 -12.29 -1.58 -8.74
C ALA A 162 -12.69 -0.67 -7.58
N THR A 163 -11.70 0.01 -6.97
CA THR A 163 -11.91 0.99 -5.90
C THR A 163 -12.70 2.19 -6.40
N MET A 164 -12.36 2.72 -7.58
CA MET A 164 -13.07 3.84 -8.19
C MET A 164 -14.54 3.49 -8.48
N ALA A 165 -14.79 2.29 -9.01
CA ALA A 165 -16.14 1.81 -9.26
C ALA A 165 -16.96 1.67 -7.96
N ALA A 166 -16.33 1.20 -6.87
CA ALA A 166 -16.95 1.13 -5.55
C ALA A 166 -17.33 2.53 -5.04
N ILE A 167 -16.41 3.50 -5.09
CA ILE A 167 -16.66 4.89 -4.67
C ILE A 167 -17.80 5.52 -5.47
N HIS A 168 -17.77 5.41 -6.81
CA HIS A 168 -18.84 5.94 -7.66
C HIS A 168 -20.21 5.32 -7.36
N ARG A 169 -20.24 4.04 -6.99
CA ARG A 169 -21.49 3.35 -6.64
C ARG A 169 -22.07 3.85 -5.33
N VAL A 170 -21.23 4.14 -4.33
CA VAL A 170 -21.67 4.80 -3.08
C VAL A 170 -22.19 6.20 -3.38
N ALA A 171 -21.45 7.00 -4.15
CA ALA A 171 -21.83 8.38 -4.48
C ALA A 171 -23.21 8.46 -5.18
N ARG A 172 -23.54 7.51 -6.07
CA ARG A 172 -24.84 7.43 -6.74
C ARG A 172 -25.98 6.96 -5.83
N SER A 173 -25.66 6.23 -4.77
CA SER A 173 -26.64 5.68 -3.83
C SER A 173 -26.91 6.63 -2.65
N ALA A 174 -26.05 7.63 -2.45
CA ALA A 174 -26.27 8.69 -1.49
C ALA A 174 -27.40 9.63 -2.00
N PRO A 175 -28.43 9.92 -1.20
CA PRO A 175 -29.43 10.91 -1.58
C PRO A 175 -28.73 12.26 -1.80
N THR A 176 -29.01 12.90 -2.93
CA THR A 176 -28.59 14.27 -3.21
C THR A 176 -29.07 15.16 -2.06
N ARG A 177 -28.13 15.65 -1.24
CA ARG A 177 -28.40 16.70 -0.26
C ARG A 177 -28.45 18.04 -0.97
#